data_AF-Q4DGV6-F1
#
_entry.id   AF-Q4DGV6-F1
#
_cell.length_a   1.000
_cell.length_b   1.000
_cell.length_c   1.000
_cell.angle_alpha   90.00
_cell.angle_beta   90.00
_cell.angle_gamma   90.00
#
_symmetry.space_group_name_H-M   'P 1'
#
loop_
_entity.id
_entity.type
_entity.pdbx_description
1 polymer ?
#
loop_
_entity_poly.entity_id
_entity_poly.type
_entity_poly.pdbx_seq_one_letter_code
_entity_poly.pdbx_strand_id
1 'polypeptide(L)'
;MDPQKKEKEEEKRRCQLYNINRGTKGVFVVHISLLVYIFHITAMRLLLSVPLSVCEAHGAVKRLLHSDLYNTFFTCDPKGSHLGSGGGTSWLLERCYQSERNDSMTTEDDDDFEGWLLREQRTIIHSGGQSRRLPSYGPCGKLLLPVPVFRWSRGQTCDQTLLDLQMPLYEEVMRRAPSHLRTLVSCGDVLILLNQPLPPAPEDADVVCYAVREEVDRLRNHGVFFLSHEAPDELDMMLQKPSIREIHEYTATRRCVMDIGLWLLSDRAVRVLRTRSMAGNRTKCS
;
A
#
# COMPACT_ATOMS: atom_id res chain seq x y z
N MET A 1 -24.44 -10.42 23.00
CA MET A 1 -23.44 -10.62 21.92
C MET A 1 -22.28 -11.38 22.54
N ASP A 2 -21.83 -12.46 21.90
CA ASP A 2 -20.79 -13.37 22.41
C ASP A 2 -19.45 -12.64 22.64
N PRO A 3 -18.85 -12.69 23.86
CA PRO A 3 -17.55 -12.07 24.16
C PRO A 3 -16.43 -12.50 23.21
N GLN A 4 -16.37 -13.77 22.80
CA GLN A 4 -15.33 -14.26 21.89
C GLN A 4 -15.51 -13.70 20.47
N LYS A 5 -16.76 -13.48 20.05
CA LYS A 5 -17.08 -12.85 18.77
C LYS A 5 -16.69 -11.37 18.79
N LYS A 6 -16.92 -10.69 19.92
CA LYS A 6 -16.51 -9.28 20.11
C LYS A 6 -14.99 -9.13 20.08
N GLU A 7 -14.25 -9.99 20.77
CA GLU A 7 -12.78 -9.98 20.76
C GLU A 7 -12.21 -10.23 19.36
N LYS A 8 -12.71 -11.23 18.62
CA LYS A 8 -12.31 -11.48 17.22
C LYS A 8 -12.67 -10.32 16.28
N GLU A 9 -13.76 -9.61 16.55
CA GLU A 9 -14.18 -8.45 15.76
C GLU A 9 -13.33 -7.20 16.09
N GLU A 10 -12.98 -6.99 17.36
CA GLU A 10 -12.02 -5.99 17.81
C GLU A 10 -10.60 -6.28 17.26
N GLU A 11 -10.18 -7.54 17.24
CA GLU A 11 -8.91 -7.96 16.63
C GLU A 11 -8.90 -7.72 15.12
N LYS A 12 -10.00 -8.05 14.41
CA LYS A 12 -10.15 -7.70 12.97
C LYS A 12 -10.14 -6.20 12.70
N ARG A 13 -10.56 -5.37 13.67
CA ARG A 13 -10.52 -3.90 13.58
C ARG A 13 -9.12 -3.32 13.83
N ARG A 14 -8.24 -4.06 14.51
CA ARG A 14 -6.82 -3.73 14.67
C ARG A 14 -6.07 -4.07 13.38
N CYS A 15 -5.53 -3.04 12.73
CA CYS A 15 -4.93 -3.14 11.40
C CYS A 15 -3.61 -3.96 11.36
N GLN A 16 -3.16 -4.26 10.13
CA GLN A 16 -1.84 -4.86 9.85
C GLN A 16 -0.66 -4.12 10.45
N LEU A 17 -0.82 -2.84 10.75
CA LEU A 17 0.21 -2.06 11.41
C LEU A 17 0.56 -2.61 12.79
N TYR A 18 -0.44 -3.06 13.57
CA TYR A 18 -0.21 -3.75 14.83
C TYR A 18 0.59 -5.05 14.62
N ASN A 19 0.40 -5.71 13.47
CA ASN A 19 1.19 -6.87 13.09
C ASN A 19 2.63 -6.52 12.68
N ILE A 20 2.94 -5.29 12.29
CA ILE A 20 4.30 -4.88 11.95
C ILE A 20 5.03 -4.34 13.21
N ASN A 21 4.34 -3.57 14.06
CA ASN A 21 4.91 -2.92 15.26
C ASN A 21 5.70 -3.84 16.19
N ARG A 22 5.23 -5.08 16.42
CA ARG A 22 5.92 -6.05 17.28
C ARG A 22 7.17 -6.60 16.57
N GLY A 23 8.21 -5.80 16.44
CA GLY A 23 9.46 -6.21 15.81
C GLY A 23 10.10 -5.17 14.90
N THR A 24 9.64 -3.93 14.88
CA THR A 24 10.22 -2.80 14.13
C THR A 24 10.67 -1.67 15.06
N LYS A 25 11.66 -0.85 14.66
CA LYS A 25 12.23 0.26 15.45
C LYS A 25 11.29 1.46 15.61
N GLY A 26 10.27 1.60 14.77
CA GLY A 26 9.29 2.67 14.87
C GLY A 26 8.35 2.69 13.66
N VAL A 27 7.17 3.26 13.87
CA VAL A 27 6.18 3.54 12.83
C VAL A 27 5.84 5.01 12.89
N PHE A 28 6.07 5.71 11.78
CA PHE A 28 5.89 7.15 11.71
C PHE A 28 4.73 7.53 10.80
N VAL A 29 3.99 8.59 11.17
CA VAL A 29 2.90 9.14 10.36
C VAL A 29 3.27 10.52 9.84
N VAL A 30 3.23 10.66 8.52
CA VAL A 30 3.64 11.87 7.81
C VAL A 30 2.42 12.63 7.28
N HIS A 31 2.30 13.92 7.62
CA HIS A 31 1.21 14.78 7.16
C HIS A 31 1.52 15.48 5.83
N ILE A 32 0.57 15.45 4.89
CA ILE A 32 0.69 16.07 3.55
C ILE A 32 -0.52 16.96 3.20
N SER A 33 -0.34 17.88 2.24
CA SER A 33 -1.38 18.70 1.54
C SER A 33 -1.19 18.53 0.00
N LEU A 34 -2.13 18.88 -0.94
CA LEU A 34 -2.42 18.48 -2.40
C LEU A 34 -2.25 19.41 -3.74
N LEU A 35 -1.40 19.08 -4.76
CA LEU A 35 -1.23 19.40 -6.24
C LEU A 35 0.12 18.88 -6.90
N VAL A 36 0.54 19.23 -8.13
CA VAL A 36 1.41 18.34 -9.00
C VAL A 36 2.74 18.96 -9.48
N TYR A 37 3.81 18.13 -9.56
CA TYR A 37 5.06 18.36 -10.31
C TYR A 37 5.47 17.12 -11.13
N ILE A 38 6.29 17.31 -12.18
CA ILE A 38 6.79 16.27 -13.10
C ILE A 38 8.32 16.18 -13.00
N PHE A 39 8.88 14.98 -12.85
CA PHE A 39 10.34 14.70 -12.84
C PHE A 39 10.68 13.31 -13.41
N HIS A 40 11.99 13.00 -13.47
CA HIS A 40 12.63 11.91 -14.22
C HIS A 40 12.65 10.55 -13.49
N ILE A 41 12.68 9.46 -14.28
CA ILE A 41 12.48 8.07 -13.88
C ILE A 41 13.69 7.50 -13.11
N THR A 42 13.45 6.91 -11.94
CA THR A 42 14.37 5.97 -11.28
C THR A 42 13.97 4.52 -11.61
N ALA A 43 14.94 3.60 -11.68
CA ALA A 43 14.68 2.18 -11.83
C ALA A 43 13.90 1.65 -10.61
N MET A 44 12.60 1.44 -10.78
CA MET A 44 11.67 0.98 -9.75
C MET A 44 10.77 -0.08 -10.37
N ARG A 45 10.62 -1.21 -9.68
CA ARG A 45 9.73 -2.30 -10.10
C ARG A 45 8.30 -2.02 -9.66
N LEU A 46 7.34 -2.20 -10.56
CA LEU A 46 5.91 -2.07 -10.25
C LEU A 46 5.26 -3.44 -10.05
N LEU A 47 4.66 -3.67 -8.88
CA LEU A 47 3.96 -4.90 -8.51
C LEU A 47 2.47 -4.59 -8.33
N LEU A 48 1.59 -5.25 -9.09
CA LEU A 48 0.16 -4.98 -9.06
C LEU A 48 -0.64 -6.20 -8.62
N SER A 49 -1.50 -6.02 -7.61
CA SER A 49 -2.60 -6.95 -7.37
C SER A 49 -3.79 -6.52 -8.22
N VAL A 50 -4.24 -7.36 -9.15
CA VAL A 50 -5.31 -7.08 -10.10
C VAL A 50 -6.47 -8.08 -9.96
N PRO A 51 -7.69 -7.75 -10.44
CA PRO A 51 -8.79 -8.70 -10.51
C PRO A 51 -8.43 -9.93 -11.38
N LEU A 52 -9.07 -11.07 -11.11
CA LEU A 52 -8.83 -12.30 -11.88
C LEU A 52 -9.07 -12.11 -13.39
N SER A 53 -10.11 -11.36 -13.77
CA SER A 53 -10.43 -11.00 -15.16
C SER A 53 -9.30 -10.27 -15.88
N VAL A 54 -8.56 -9.43 -15.15
CA VAL A 54 -7.40 -8.70 -15.68
C VAL A 54 -6.19 -9.62 -15.77
N CYS A 55 -6.00 -10.51 -14.78
CA CYS A 55 -4.93 -11.51 -14.79
C CYS A 55 -5.07 -12.52 -15.95
N GLU A 56 -6.31 -12.87 -16.33
CA GLU A 56 -6.64 -13.74 -17.47
C GLU A 56 -6.55 -13.00 -18.82
N ALA A 57 -6.47 -11.67 -18.82
CA ALA A 57 -6.35 -10.85 -20.04
C ALA A 57 -4.88 -10.54 -20.35
N HIS A 58 -4.32 -11.21 -21.36
CA HIS A 58 -2.87 -11.28 -21.54
C HIS A 58 -2.21 -10.04 -22.17
N GLY A 59 -2.58 -9.67 -23.41
CA GLY A 59 -1.74 -8.79 -24.24
C GLY A 59 -2.03 -7.30 -24.09
N ALA A 60 -3.30 -6.90 -24.25
CA ALA A 60 -3.69 -5.48 -24.29
C ALA A 60 -3.49 -4.80 -22.93
N VAL A 61 -3.74 -5.53 -21.84
CA VAL A 61 -3.63 -5.02 -20.46
C VAL A 61 -2.17 -4.70 -20.10
N LYS A 62 -1.20 -5.52 -20.53
CA LYS A 62 0.22 -5.30 -20.21
C LYS A 62 0.73 -3.91 -20.62
N ARG A 63 0.34 -3.46 -21.82
CA ARG A 63 0.70 -2.11 -22.31
C ARG A 63 0.09 -0.99 -21.46
N LEU A 64 -1.14 -1.18 -20.99
CA LEU A 64 -1.84 -0.21 -20.14
C LEU A 64 -1.32 -0.18 -18.70
N LEU A 65 -0.55 -1.17 -18.27
CA LEU A 65 0.02 -1.26 -16.92
C LEU A 65 1.49 -0.82 -16.85
N HIS A 66 1.92 0.02 -17.80
CA HIS A 66 3.29 0.54 -17.88
C HIS A 66 4.38 -0.55 -17.85
N SER A 67 4.10 -1.74 -18.40
CA SER A 67 5.06 -2.86 -18.37
C SER A 67 6.40 -2.51 -19.01
N ASP A 68 6.40 -1.60 -19.99
CA ASP A 68 7.59 -1.15 -20.72
C ASP A 68 8.41 -0.10 -19.94
N LEU A 69 7.82 0.56 -18.94
CA LEU A 69 8.47 1.64 -18.18
C LEU A 69 9.01 1.18 -16.83
N TYR A 70 8.23 0.38 -16.10
CA TYR A 70 8.56 0.03 -14.71
C TYR A 70 8.96 -1.43 -14.50
N ASN A 71 9.07 -2.22 -15.58
CA ASN A 71 9.16 -3.68 -15.47
C ASN A 71 8.00 -4.13 -14.55
N THR A 72 6.80 -4.25 -15.07
CA THR A 72 5.62 -4.51 -14.22
C THR A 72 5.41 -6.01 -14.00
N PHE A 73 5.27 -6.43 -12.75
CA PHE A 73 4.74 -7.74 -12.36
C PHE A 73 3.31 -7.58 -11.85
N PHE A 74 2.39 -8.47 -12.25
CA PHE A 74 1.03 -8.45 -11.73
C PHE A 74 0.48 -9.85 -11.52
N THR A 75 -0.34 -10.02 -10.49
CA THR A 75 -1.06 -11.26 -10.22
C THR A 75 -2.36 -10.95 -9.49
N CYS A 76 -3.18 -11.97 -9.24
CA CYS A 76 -4.39 -11.88 -8.44
C CYS A 76 -4.26 -12.67 -7.14
N ASP A 77 -5.17 -12.41 -6.20
CA ASP A 77 -5.35 -13.27 -5.04
C ASP A 77 -5.64 -14.73 -5.47
N PRO A 78 -5.29 -15.73 -4.65
CA PRO A 78 -5.60 -17.13 -4.95
C PRO A 78 -7.11 -17.34 -5.07
N LYS A 79 -7.54 -18.12 -6.08
CA LYS A 79 -8.96 -18.43 -6.33
C LYS A 79 -9.64 -18.94 -5.06
N GLY A 80 -10.77 -18.34 -4.70
CA GLY A 80 -11.57 -18.73 -3.53
C GLY A 80 -11.05 -18.24 -2.18
N SER A 81 -9.97 -17.46 -2.13
CA SER A 81 -9.44 -16.88 -0.90
C SER A 81 -9.41 -15.36 -0.99
N HIS A 82 -9.80 -14.70 0.10
CA HIS A 82 -9.59 -13.26 0.28
C HIS A 82 -8.40 -13.07 1.19
N LEU A 83 -7.26 -12.66 0.63
CA LEU A 83 -6.12 -12.30 1.46
C LEU A 83 -6.43 -10.94 2.13
N GLY A 84 -6.14 -10.83 3.43
CA GLY A 84 -6.09 -9.49 4.05
C GLY A 84 -4.98 -8.67 3.38
N SER A 85 -5.06 -7.33 3.38
CA SER A 85 -4.11 -6.49 2.62
C SER A 85 -2.61 -6.80 2.86
N GLY A 86 -2.22 -7.24 4.05
CA GLY A 86 -0.83 -7.58 4.40
C GLY A 86 -0.44 -8.98 3.91
N GLY A 87 -1.40 -9.91 3.90
CA GLY A 87 -1.27 -11.19 3.22
C GLY A 87 -1.18 -10.99 1.71
N GLY A 88 -1.95 -10.05 1.15
CA GLY A 88 -1.88 -9.66 -0.26
C GLY A 88 -0.53 -9.05 -0.63
N THR A 89 0.03 -8.16 0.20
CA THR A 89 1.39 -7.63 0.01
C THR A 89 2.44 -8.74 0.02
N SER A 90 2.39 -9.62 1.03
CA SER A 90 3.34 -10.74 1.15
C SER A 90 3.22 -11.72 -0.01
N TRP A 91 1.99 -12.00 -0.43
CA TRP A 91 1.69 -12.86 -1.56
C TRP A 91 2.26 -12.32 -2.87
N LEU A 92 2.02 -11.04 -3.16
CA LEU A 92 2.47 -10.42 -4.38
C LEU A 92 4.00 -10.40 -4.49
N LEU A 93 4.69 -10.09 -3.38
CA LEU A 93 6.15 -10.17 -3.30
C LEU A 93 6.66 -11.60 -3.52
N GLU A 94 6.08 -12.58 -2.83
CA GLU A 94 6.46 -13.98 -2.94
C GLU A 94 6.26 -14.52 -4.37
N ARG A 95 5.16 -14.14 -5.04
CA ARG A 95 4.89 -14.53 -6.42
C ARG A 95 5.83 -13.88 -7.42
N CYS A 96 6.20 -12.62 -7.19
CA CYS A 96 7.21 -11.95 -8.02
C CYS A 96 8.57 -12.64 -7.86
N TYR A 97 9.01 -12.88 -6.62
CA TYR A 97 10.25 -13.58 -6.30
C TYR A 97 10.31 -14.97 -6.96
N GLN A 98 9.25 -15.77 -6.81
CA GLN A 98 9.18 -17.11 -7.42
C GLN A 98 9.20 -17.06 -8.95
N SER A 99 8.52 -16.09 -9.57
CA SER A 99 8.53 -15.92 -11.03
C SER A 99 9.94 -15.63 -11.54
N GLU A 100 10.64 -14.68 -10.93
CA GLU A 100 11.99 -14.28 -11.35
C GLU A 100 13.01 -15.38 -11.10
N ARG A 101 12.88 -16.11 -9.99
CA ARG A 101 13.73 -17.26 -9.68
C ARG A 101 13.55 -18.39 -10.71
N ASN A 102 12.33 -18.63 -11.18
CA ASN A 102 12.07 -19.64 -12.21
C ASN A 102 12.56 -19.23 -13.60
N ASP A 103 12.55 -17.93 -13.92
CA ASP A 103 13.04 -17.39 -15.19
C ASP A 103 14.59 -17.31 -15.24
N SER A 104 15.22 -17.14 -14.08
CA SER A 104 16.68 -17.21 -13.89
C SER A 104 17.19 -18.63 -14.15
N MET A 105 17.67 -18.90 -15.35
CA MET A 105 18.36 -20.16 -15.71
C MET A 105 19.73 -20.34 -15.01
N THR A 106 20.19 -19.35 -14.23
CA THR A 106 21.46 -19.39 -13.50
C THR A 106 21.25 -19.92 -12.08
N THR A 107 21.91 -21.03 -11.74
CA THR A 107 21.84 -21.73 -10.45
C THR A 107 22.75 -21.14 -9.36
N GLU A 108 23.54 -20.10 -9.65
CA GLU A 108 24.66 -19.70 -8.78
C GLU A 108 24.35 -18.56 -7.81
N ASP A 109 23.43 -17.65 -8.14
CA ASP A 109 22.96 -16.62 -7.21
C ASP A 109 21.60 -17.02 -6.62
N ASP A 110 21.62 -18.05 -5.77
CA ASP A 110 20.46 -18.46 -4.96
C ASP A 110 20.23 -17.42 -3.84
N ASP A 111 20.05 -16.14 -4.22
CA ASP A 111 19.66 -15.10 -3.29
C ASP A 111 18.34 -15.53 -2.65
N ASP A 112 18.37 -15.61 -1.33
CA ASP A 112 17.16 -15.76 -0.54
C ASP A 112 16.23 -14.58 -0.79
N PHE A 113 15.01 -14.67 -0.26
CA PHE A 113 14.00 -13.63 -0.45
C PHE A 113 14.52 -12.23 -0.01
N GLU A 114 15.35 -12.20 1.03
CA GLU A 114 15.98 -11.01 1.56
C GLU A 114 17.03 -10.41 0.60
N GLY A 115 17.91 -11.24 0.03
CA GLY A 115 18.86 -10.82 -1.01
C GLY A 115 18.14 -10.26 -2.23
N TRP A 116 17.07 -10.94 -2.69
CA TRP A 116 16.21 -10.46 -3.77
C TRP A 116 15.57 -9.10 -3.47
N LEU A 117 15.06 -8.91 -2.25
CA LEU A 117 14.42 -7.67 -1.83
C LEU A 117 15.40 -6.49 -1.84
N LEU A 118 16.68 -6.72 -1.49
CA LEU A 118 17.72 -5.68 -1.45
C LEU A 118 18.10 -5.12 -2.83
N ARG A 119 17.89 -5.88 -3.91
CA ARG A 119 18.36 -5.54 -5.27
C ARG A 119 17.81 -4.21 -5.80
N GLU A 120 16.54 -3.92 -5.52
CA GLU A 120 15.85 -2.76 -6.12
C GLU A 120 14.65 -2.30 -5.29
N GLN A 121 14.17 -1.09 -5.60
CA GLN A 121 12.95 -0.53 -5.05
C GLN A 121 11.71 -1.11 -5.71
N ARG A 122 10.66 -1.35 -4.92
CA ARG A 122 9.41 -1.99 -5.36
C ARG A 122 8.20 -1.17 -4.91
N THR A 123 7.33 -0.85 -5.85
CA THR A 123 6.03 -0.22 -5.58
C THR A 123 4.92 -1.23 -5.78
N ILE A 124 4.17 -1.49 -4.73
CA ILE A 124 3.03 -2.40 -4.69
C ILE A 124 1.75 -1.60 -4.76
N ILE A 125 0.88 -1.90 -5.73
CA ILE A 125 -0.46 -1.30 -5.78
C ILE A 125 -1.54 -2.38 -5.70
N HIS A 126 -2.35 -2.31 -4.65
CA HIS A 126 -3.49 -3.20 -4.45
C HIS A 126 -4.72 -2.68 -5.18
N SER A 127 -5.06 -3.29 -6.32
CA SER A 127 -6.20 -2.91 -7.15
C SER A 127 -7.28 -3.99 -7.34
N GLY A 128 -7.00 -5.25 -6.96
CA GLY A 128 -7.88 -6.40 -7.18
C GLY A 128 -9.13 -6.50 -6.29
N GLY A 129 -9.27 -5.65 -5.29
CA GLY A 129 -10.38 -5.72 -4.33
C GLY A 129 -11.74 -5.29 -4.92
N GLN A 130 -12.83 -5.85 -4.40
CA GLN A 130 -14.20 -5.42 -4.70
C GLN A 130 -14.38 -3.94 -4.33
N SER A 131 -14.45 -3.05 -5.33
CA SER A 131 -14.65 -1.62 -5.07
C SER A 131 -16.12 -1.37 -4.75
N ARG A 132 -16.43 -1.05 -3.49
CA ARG A 132 -17.72 -0.42 -3.17
C ARG A 132 -17.80 1.03 -3.70
N ARG A 133 -16.64 1.68 -3.86
CA ARG A 133 -16.52 3.09 -4.29
C ARG A 133 -16.47 3.26 -5.81
N LEU A 134 -15.88 2.29 -6.53
CA LEU A 134 -15.77 2.30 -7.99
C LEU A 134 -16.25 0.97 -8.60
N PRO A 135 -17.53 0.59 -8.42
CA PRO A 135 -18.02 -0.73 -8.82
C PRO A 135 -17.89 -0.97 -10.33
N SER A 136 -18.13 0.05 -11.17
CA SER A 136 -18.11 -0.07 -12.64
C SER A 136 -16.73 -0.44 -13.22
N TYR A 137 -15.65 -0.11 -12.52
CA TYR A 137 -14.26 -0.42 -12.93
C TYR A 137 -13.65 -1.58 -12.13
N GLY A 138 -14.41 -2.18 -11.22
CA GLY A 138 -13.99 -3.36 -10.46
C GLY A 138 -13.53 -4.52 -11.37
N PRO A 139 -14.28 -4.89 -12.43
CA PRO A 139 -13.89 -5.99 -13.32
C PRO A 139 -12.68 -5.69 -14.21
N CYS A 140 -12.54 -4.46 -14.68
CA CYS A 140 -11.48 -4.08 -15.63
C CYS A 140 -10.20 -3.61 -14.95
N GLY A 141 -10.22 -3.42 -13.62
CA GLY A 141 -9.12 -2.87 -12.85
C GLY A 141 -9.28 -1.38 -12.59
N LYS A 142 -9.33 -1.00 -11.31
CA LYS A 142 -9.55 0.39 -10.87
C LYS A 142 -8.45 1.36 -11.33
N LEU A 143 -7.24 0.83 -11.45
CA LEU A 143 -6.07 1.54 -11.96
C LEU A 143 -6.24 2.03 -13.40
N LEU A 144 -7.00 1.28 -14.20
CA LEU A 144 -7.25 1.59 -15.61
C LEU A 144 -8.46 2.52 -15.81
N LEU A 145 -9.01 3.10 -14.74
CA LEU A 145 -10.05 4.13 -14.82
C LEU A 145 -9.53 5.30 -15.67
N PRO A 146 -10.15 5.62 -16.82
CA PRO A 146 -9.79 6.83 -17.57
C PRO A 146 -10.12 8.07 -16.75
N VAL A 147 -9.19 9.02 -16.66
CA VAL A 147 -9.39 10.28 -15.92
C VAL A 147 -9.33 11.45 -16.90
N PRO A 148 -10.38 12.29 -16.98
CA PRO A 148 -10.38 13.42 -17.90
C PRO A 148 -9.27 14.41 -17.55
N VAL A 149 -8.76 15.10 -18.57
CA VAL A 149 -7.73 16.13 -18.39
C VAL A 149 -8.23 17.23 -17.45
N PHE A 150 -7.46 17.50 -16.39
CA PHE A 150 -7.74 18.61 -15.50
C PHE A 150 -7.41 19.93 -16.18
N ARG A 151 -8.37 20.87 -16.28
CA ARG A 151 -8.17 22.18 -16.94
C ARG A 151 -7.07 23.03 -16.31
N TRP A 152 -6.73 22.77 -15.05
CA TRP A 152 -5.75 23.52 -14.26
C TRP A 152 -4.36 22.87 -14.23
N SER A 153 -4.13 21.75 -14.94
CA SER A 153 -2.83 21.07 -14.97
C SER A 153 -2.35 20.83 -16.41
N ARG A 154 -1.05 21.01 -16.65
CA ARG A 154 -0.42 20.83 -17.97
C ARG A 154 0.26 19.46 -18.07
N GLY A 155 0.50 18.99 -19.30
CA GLY A 155 1.26 17.75 -19.56
C GLY A 155 0.43 16.45 -19.49
N GLN A 156 -0.89 16.57 -19.40
CA GLN A 156 -1.81 15.42 -19.40
C GLN A 156 -2.14 14.96 -20.81
N THR A 157 -2.42 13.67 -20.98
CA THR A 157 -2.91 13.09 -22.23
C THR A 157 -4.40 12.73 -22.12
N CYS A 158 -5.11 12.65 -23.26
CA CYS A 158 -6.54 12.34 -23.28
C CYS A 158 -6.86 10.88 -22.93
N ASP A 159 -5.87 10.00 -23.01
CA ASP A 159 -5.94 8.57 -22.73
C ASP A 159 -5.40 8.19 -21.35
N GLN A 160 -5.11 9.17 -20.49
CA GLN A 160 -4.57 8.93 -19.15
C GLN A 160 -5.54 8.16 -18.24
N THR A 161 -4.97 7.31 -17.41
CA THR A 161 -5.64 6.52 -16.38
C THR A 161 -5.33 7.02 -14.98
N LEU A 162 -6.02 6.47 -13.97
CA LEU A 162 -5.70 6.72 -12.57
C LEU A 162 -4.26 6.30 -12.23
N LEU A 163 -3.75 5.23 -12.86
CA LEU A 163 -2.38 4.79 -12.69
C LEU A 163 -1.40 5.84 -13.20
N ASP A 164 -1.58 6.34 -14.43
CA ASP A 164 -0.74 7.39 -15.04
C ASP A 164 -0.63 8.63 -14.15
N LEU A 165 -1.75 9.04 -13.53
CA LEU A 165 -1.80 10.19 -12.64
C LEU A 165 -1.12 9.97 -11.30
N GLN A 166 -1.08 8.73 -10.80
CA GLN A 166 -0.50 8.39 -9.50
C GLN A 166 1.00 8.07 -9.57
N MET A 167 1.50 7.57 -10.70
CA MET A 167 2.91 7.16 -10.82
C MET A 167 3.92 8.26 -10.43
N PRO A 168 3.76 9.54 -10.84
CA PRO A 168 4.71 10.60 -10.45
C PRO A 168 4.85 10.79 -8.94
N LEU A 169 3.75 10.59 -8.18
CA LEU A 169 3.82 10.63 -6.73
C LEU A 169 4.63 9.46 -6.18
N TYR A 170 4.39 8.25 -6.66
CA TYR A 170 5.08 7.05 -6.17
C TYR A 170 6.58 7.09 -6.46
N GLU A 171 6.96 7.56 -7.65
CA GLU A 171 8.36 7.84 -7.98
C GLU A 171 8.98 8.85 -7.02
N GLU A 172 8.30 9.96 -6.76
CA GLU A 172 8.82 11.00 -5.86
C GLU A 172 8.98 10.50 -4.41
N VAL A 173 8.03 9.69 -3.94
CA VAL A 173 8.10 9.05 -2.62
C VAL A 173 9.30 8.11 -2.56
N MET A 174 9.50 7.26 -3.57
CA MET A 174 10.59 6.30 -3.62
C MET A 174 11.96 6.95 -3.80
N ARG A 175 12.03 8.03 -4.58
CA ARG A 175 13.26 8.83 -4.76
C ARG A 175 13.72 9.50 -3.47
N ARG A 176 12.77 9.91 -2.60
CA ARG A 176 13.06 10.51 -1.29
C ARG A 176 13.21 9.49 -0.16
N ALA A 177 12.82 8.24 -0.38
CA ALA A 177 12.88 7.21 0.65
C ALA A 177 14.35 6.88 0.98
N PRO A 178 14.70 6.79 2.28
CA PRO A 178 15.95 6.20 2.74
C PRO A 178 16.22 4.82 2.11
N SER A 179 17.49 4.45 2.00
CA SER A 179 17.91 3.25 1.26
C SER A 179 17.38 1.93 1.82
N HIS A 180 16.96 1.88 3.10
CA HIS A 180 16.34 0.69 3.71
C HIS A 180 14.82 0.62 3.51
N LEU A 181 14.15 1.72 3.14
CA LEU A 181 12.71 1.80 2.84
C LEU A 181 12.46 1.52 1.35
N ARG A 182 12.65 0.26 0.93
CA ARG A 182 12.60 -0.14 -0.49
C ARG A 182 11.22 -0.53 -1.00
N THR A 183 10.23 -0.69 -0.12
CA THR A 183 8.89 -1.15 -0.51
C THR A 183 7.83 -0.11 -0.23
N LEU A 184 7.24 0.44 -1.28
CA LEU A 184 6.02 1.27 -1.19
C LEU A 184 4.80 0.38 -1.36
N VAL A 185 3.77 0.60 -0.54
CA VAL A 185 2.47 -0.05 -0.65
C VAL A 185 1.42 1.03 -0.80
N SER A 186 0.60 0.92 -1.85
CA SER A 186 -0.53 1.81 -2.08
C SER A 186 -1.81 1.07 -2.51
N CYS A 187 -2.93 1.79 -2.47
CA CYS A 187 -4.22 1.32 -2.93
C CYS A 187 -4.54 1.86 -4.34
N GLY A 188 -5.14 1.02 -5.18
CA GLY A 188 -5.41 1.35 -6.58
C GLY A 188 -6.72 2.11 -6.82
N ASP A 189 -7.33 2.72 -5.80
CA ASP A 189 -8.62 3.43 -5.91
C ASP A 189 -8.63 4.83 -5.31
N VAL A 190 -7.44 5.41 -5.14
CA VAL A 190 -7.25 6.75 -4.60
C VAL A 190 -6.33 7.54 -5.53
N LEU A 191 -6.68 8.80 -5.77
CA LEU A 191 -5.83 9.79 -6.39
C LEU A 191 -5.30 10.73 -5.29
N ILE A 192 -3.98 10.79 -5.14
CA ILE A 192 -3.29 11.61 -4.14
C ILE A 192 -2.46 12.65 -4.89
N LEU A 193 -2.81 13.91 -4.72
CA LEU A 193 -2.05 15.07 -5.20
C LEU A 193 -1.23 15.67 -4.02
N LEU A 194 -0.18 16.50 -4.24
CA LEU A 194 0.66 17.16 -3.21
C LEU A 194 0.86 18.72 -3.31
N ASN A 195 0.26 19.55 -2.43
CA ASN A 195 0.24 21.03 -2.42
C ASN A 195 1.61 21.56 -2.02
N GLN A 196 2.38 20.72 -1.35
CA GLN A 196 3.68 21.00 -0.80
C GLN A 196 4.61 19.82 -1.10
N PRO A 197 5.92 20.05 -1.20
CA PRO A 197 6.87 18.96 -1.34
C PRO A 197 6.63 17.88 -0.27
N LEU A 198 6.77 16.62 -0.67
CA LEU A 198 6.69 15.50 0.26
C LEU A 198 7.77 15.70 1.35
N PRO A 199 7.41 15.75 2.64
CA PRO A 199 8.43 15.83 3.69
C PRO A 199 9.33 14.58 3.64
N PRO A 200 10.59 14.69 4.09
CA PRO A 200 11.49 13.54 4.11
C PRO A 200 10.95 12.44 5.02
N ALA A 201 11.11 11.19 4.60
CA ALA A 201 10.81 10.05 5.46
C ALA A 201 11.90 9.94 6.56
N PRO A 202 11.53 9.65 7.83
CA PRO A 202 12.51 9.51 8.91
C PRO A 202 13.50 8.37 8.63
N GLU A 203 14.79 8.60 8.91
CA GLU A 203 15.86 7.63 8.64
C GLU A 203 15.83 6.41 9.57
N ASP A 204 15.29 6.55 10.78
CA ASP A 204 15.21 5.51 11.80
C ASP A 204 13.88 4.72 11.76
N ALA A 205 12.96 5.10 10.87
CA ALA A 205 11.68 4.43 10.69
C ALA A 205 11.82 3.08 9.97
N ASP A 206 11.08 2.09 10.44
CA ASP A 206 10.87 0.81 9.73
C ASP A 206 9.56 0.83 8.91
N VAL A 207 8.59 1.64 9.32
CA VAL A 207 7.35 1.89 8.58
C VAL A 207 7.05 3.38 8.59
N VAL A 208 6.69 3.93 7.43
CA VAL A 208 6.19 5.30 7.30
C VAL A 208 4.83 5.26 6.65
N CYS A 209 3.82 5.79 7.32
CA CYS A 209 2.45 5.90 6.83
C CYS A 209 2.16 7.36 6.48
N TYR A 210 1.58 7.62 5.32
CA TYR A 210 1.14 8.97 4.98
C TYR A 210 -0.32 9.16 5.40
N ALA A 211 -0.63 10.36 5.89
CA ALA A 211 -1.95 10.68 6.41
C ALA A 211 -2.35 12.13 6.16
N VAL A 212 -3.66 12.38 6.18
CA VAL A 212 -4.23 13.73 6.06
C VAL A 212 -5.17 14.03 7.22
N ARG A 213 -5.30 15.31 7.55
CA ARG A 213 -6.29 15.77 8.54
C ARG A 213 -7.64 15.88 7.84
N GLU A 214 -8.65 15.29 8.46
CA GLU A 214 -10.02 15.30 7.96
C GLU A 214 -11.00 15.44 9.12
N GLU A 215 -12.23 15.84 8.80
CA GLU A 215 -13.33 15.94 9.75
C GLU A 215 -13.76 14.54 10.25
N VAL A 216 -14.27 14.46 11.48
CA VAL A 216 -14.67 13.22 12.15
C VAL A 216 -15.64 12.38 11.32
N ASP A 217 -16.58 13.03 10.62
CA ASP A 217 -17.58 12.35 9.78
C ASP A 217 -16.98 11.60 8.59
N ARG A 218 -15.81 12.02 8.11
CA ARG A 218 -15.06 11.32 7.06
C ARG A 218 -14.25 10.18 7.64
N LEU A 219 -13.57 10.39 8.77
CA LEU A 219 -12.69 9.42 9.43
C LEU A 219 -13.33 8.03 9.63
N ARG A 220 -14.63 7.97 9.99
CA ARG A 220 -15.34 6.70 10.26
C ARG A 220 -15.37 5.71 9.09
N ASN A 221 -15.14 6.17 7.86
CA ASN A 221 -15.18 5.32 6.66
C ASN A 221 -13.79 4.79 6.24
N HIS A 222 -12.73 5.18 6.96
CA HIS A 222 -11.33 4.98 6.58
C HIS A 222 -10.52 4.34 7.71
N GLY A 223 -9.25 4.04 7.43
CA GLY A 223 -8.26 3.79 8.48
C GLY A 223 -7.96 5.10 9.20
N VAL A 224 -7.86 5.06 10.52
CA VAL A 224 -7.56 6.23 11.35
C VAL A 224 -6.35 5.92 12.20
N PHE A 225 -5.33 6.76 12.08
CA PHE A 225 -4.19 6.77 12.98
C PHE A 225 -4.47 7.69 14.15
N PHE A 226 -4.17 7.24 15.36
CA PHE A 226 -4.19 8.03 16.56
C PHE A 226 -2.75 8.19 17.05
N LEU A 227 -2.37 9.45 17.26
CA LEU A 227 -1.01 9.89 17.54
C LEU A 227 -0.99 10.53 18.92
N SER A 228 0.07 10.25 19.69
CA SER A 228 0.25 10.88 20.99
C SER A 228 0.45 12.39 20.85
N HIS A 229 0.07 13.16 21.87
CA HIS A 229 0.45 14.58 21.92
C HIS A 229 1.96 14.75 22.14
N GLU A 230 2.58 13.83 22.89
CA GLU A 230 4.00 13.86 23.27
C GLU A 230 4.93 13.44 22.12
N ALA A 231 4.48 12.50 21.29
CA ALA A 231 5.18 12.02 20.10
C ALA A 231 4.29 12.17 18.86
N PRO A 232 4.18 13.39 18.28
CA PRO A 232 3.29 13.71 17.16
C PRO A 232 3.36 12.76 15.97
N ASP A 233 4.57 12.33 15.66
CA ASP A 233 4.88 11.64 14.41
C ASP A 233 4.96 10.12 14.64
N GLU A 234 4.96 9.66 15.88
CA GLU A 234 4.93 8.24 16.20
C GLU A 234 3.49 7.73 16.30
N LEU A 235 3.26 6.59 15.67
CA LEU A 235 1.96 5.94 15.76
C LEU A 235 1.76 5.30 17.13
N ASP A 236 0.75 5.76 17.87
CA ASP A 236 0.28 5.09 19.07
C ASP A 236 -0.65 3.90 18.70
N MET A 237 -1.70 4.16 17.91
CA MET A 237 -2.63 3.12 17.49
C MET A 237 -3.33 3.42 16.16
N MET A 238 -3.83 2.37 15.51
CA MET A 238 -4.62 2.47 14.28
C MET A 238 -5.91 1.66 14.41
N LEU A 239 -7.03 2.24 14.00
CA LEU A 239 -8.31 1.54 13.90
C LEU A 239 -8.83 1.57 12.46
N GLN A 240 -9.36 0.43 12.01
CA GLN A 240 -10.03 0.35 10.72
C GLN A 240 -11.52 0.69 10.85
N LYS A 241 -11.95 1.77 10.19
CA LYS A 241 -13.35 2.24 10.15
C LYS A 241 -13.96 2.35 11.56
N PRO A 242 -13.32 3.11 12.48
CA PRO A 242 -13.85 3.31 13.82
C PRO A 242 -15.18 4.05 13.77
N SER A 243 -16.05 3.78 14.74
CA SER A 243 -17.27 4.56 14.96
C SER A 243 -16.95 5.98 15.43
N ILE A 244 -17.91 6.89 15.26
CA ILE A 244 -17.80 8.27 15.75
C ILE A 244 -17.54 8.30 17.26
N ARG A 245 -18.18 7.38 18.02
CA ARG A 245 -17.97 7.24 19.46
C ARG A 245 -16.52 6.88 19.79
N GLU A 246 -15.96 5.86 19.10
CA GLU A 246 -14.56 5.46 19.29
C GLU A 246 -13.62 6.63 18.94
N ILE A 247 -13.86 7.33 17.83
CA ILE A 247 -13.05 8.50 17.44
C ILE A 247 -13.07 9.56 18.55
N HIS A 248 -14.24 9.95 19.05
CA HIS A 248 -14.36 10.95 20.11
C HIS A 248 -13.66 10.53 21.41
N GLU A 249 -13.80 9.27 21.79
CA GLU A 249 -13.14 8.71 22.99
C GLU A 249 -11.62 8.86 22.91
N TYR A 250 -11.01 8.55 21.76
CA TYR A 250 -9.56 8.68 21.59
C TYR A 250 -9.11 10.13 21.35
N THR A 251 -9.93 10.98 20.72
CA THR A 251 -9.56 12.39 20.44
C THR A 251 -9.36 13.23 21.71
N ALA A 252 -9.86 12.79 22.86
CA ALA A 252 -9.65 13.47 24.13
C ALA A 252 -8.16 13.51 24.55
N THR A 253 -7.37 12.52 24.13
CA THR A 253 -5.95 12.37 24.53
C THR A 253 -5.00 12.22 23.36
N ARG A 254 -5.50 12.21 22.13
CA ARG A 254 -4.73 11.91 20.93
C ARG A 254 -5.17 12.76 19.76
N ARG A 255 -4.25 12.97 18.83
CA ARG A 255 -4.57 13.50 17.51
C ARG A 255 -5.00 12.35 16.60
N CYS A 256 -6.10 12.50 15.89
CA CYS A 256 -6.53 11.53 14.88
C CYS A 256 -6.30 12.06 13.47
N VAL A 257 -5.78 11.23 12.58
CA VAL A 257 -5.62 11.53 11.15
C VAL A 257 -6.02 10.34 10.28
N MET A 258 -6.41 10.63 9.06
CA MET A 258 -6.89 9.64 8.10
C MET A 258 -5.74 8.98 7.36
N ASP A 259 -5.71 7.66 7.34
CA ASP A 259 -4.85 6.88 6.45
C ASP A 259 -5.27 7.07 5.00
N ILE A 260 -4.33 7.50 4.15
CA ILE A 260 -4.56 7.64 2.71
C ILE A 260 -4.20 6.38 1.91
N GLY A 261 -3.71 5.33 2.59
CA GLY A 261 -3.31 4.09 1.94
C GLY A 261 -2.02 4.25 1.14
N LEU A 262 -1.04 4.99 1.65
CA LEU A 262 0.32 5.10 1.09
C LEU A 262 1.35 4.85 2.21
N TRP A 263 2.11 3.76 2.11
CA TRP A 263 2.95 3.24 3.19
C TRP A 263 4.33 2.85 2.66
N LEU A 264 5.40 3.33 3.27
CA LEU A 264 6.76 2.84 3.03
C LEU A 264 7.12 1.80 4.09
N LEU A 265 7.75 0.71 3.65
CA LEU A 265 8.17 -0.39 4.49
C LEU A 265 9.66 -0.64 4.30
N SER A 266 10.36 -0.81 5.42
CA SER A 266 11.73 -1.30 5.40
C SER A 266 11.77 -2.78 5.04
N ASP A 267 12.94 -3.25 4.61
CA ASP A 267 13.17 -4.68 4.37
C ASP A 267 12.88 -5.51 5.64
N ARG A 268 13.14 -4.93 6.82
CA ARG A 268 12.78 -5.54 8.11
C ARG A 268 11.28 -5.60 8.33
N ALA A 269 10.54 -4.51 8.04
CA ALA A 269 9.10 -4.50 8.14
C ALA A 269 8.45 -5.51 7.18
N VAL A 270 8.97 -5.62 5.95
CA VAL A 270 8.53 -6.63 4.96
C VAL A 270 8.77 -8.03 5.48
N ARG A 271 9.93 -8.33 6.09
CA ARG A 271 10.22 -9.65 6.68
C ARG A 271 9.26 -10.01 7.80
N VAL A 272 8.96 -9.07 8.70
CA VAL A 272 7.98 -9.27 9.79
C VAL A 272 6.59 -9.54 9.20
N LEU A 273 6.18 -8.75 8.21
CA LEU A 273 4.90 -8.91 7.52
C LEU A 273 4.80 -10.30 6.84
N ARG A 274 5.85 -10.70 6.13
CA ARG A 274 5.96 -12.00 5.46
C ARG A 274 5.87 -13.14 6.45
N THR A 275 6.68 -13.10 7.51
CA THR A 275 6.70 -14.15 8.56
C THR A 275 5.32 -14.35 9.18
N ARG A 276 4.61 -13.26 9.50
CA ARG A 276 3.27 -13.35 10.09
C ARG A 276 2.20 -13.82 9.12
N SER A 277 2.27 -13.37 7.87
CA SER A 277 1.34 -13.79 6.83
C SER A 277 1.47 -15.29 6.57
N MET A 278 2.69 -15.83 6.61
CA MET A 278 2.96 -17.26 6.46
C MET A 278 2.64 -18.07 7.72
N ALA A 279 2.86 -17.53 8.91
CA ALA A 279 2.52 -18.19 10.17
C ALA A 279 1.00 -18.40 10.33
N GLY A 280 0.18 -17.43 9.90
CA GLY A 280 -1.28 -17.53 9.92
C GLY A 280 -1.85 -18.63 9.01
N ASN A 281 -1.11 -19.08 7.99
CA ASN A 281 -1.49 -20.24 7.19
C ASN A 281 -1.24 -21.57 7.90
N ARG A 282 -0.42 -21.62 8.96
CA ARG A 282 -0.23 -22.86 9.76
C ARG A 282 -1.37 -23.11 10.75
N THR A 283 -2.17 -22.10 11.11
CA THR A 283 -3.30 -22.26 12.05
C THR A 283 -4.64 -22.51 11.35
N LYS A 284 -4.65 -22.78 10.04
CA LYS A 284 -5.81 -23.36 9.33
C LYS A 284 -5.52 -24.78 8.84
N CYS A 285 -5.09 -25.65 9.77
CA CYS A 285 -5.04 -27.10 9.57
C CYS A 285 -5.33 -27.81 10.91
N SER A 286 -6.56 -27.66 11.41
CA SER A 286 -7.32 -28.71 12.13
C SER A 286 -8.72 -28.21 12.43
#